data_AF-M2SLR9-F1
#
_entry.id   AF-M2SLR9-F1
#
_cell.length_a   1.000
_cell.length_b   1.000
_cell.length_c   1.000
_cell.angle_alpha   90.00
_cell.angle_beta   90.00
_cell.angle_gamma   90.00
#
_symmetry.space_group_name_H-M   'P 1'
#
loop_
_entity.id
_entity.type
_entity.pdbx_description
1 polymer ?
#
loop_
_entity_poly.entity_id
_entity_poly.type
_entity_poly.pdbx_seq_one_letter_code
_entity_poly.pdbx_strand_id
1 'polypeptide(L)'
;STIPTTIPLGFAAQLRRLQNFQEDHTSRISALERETSSLKALTATLTARIEALEAHNAYLASRRRELVAQLNNLRTLNQQADNAFQMRSVDIQPDDLERMLSLHSAMVTTAVNQHQRALAQLRASMHVGAAAVYAKQGQGGVRYTYPPAYSEQGYCFQHNMPYCCQVCGK
;
A
#
# COMPACT_ATOMS: atom_id res chain seq x y z
N SER A 1 -4.39 -75.32 -35.95
CA SER A 1 -3.95 -74.10 -36.66
C SER A 1 -5.11 -73.52 -37.43
N THR A 2 -5.87 -72.60 -36.82
CA THR A 2 -7.05 -71.97 -37.42
C THR A 2 -6.63 -70.68 -38.10
N ILE A 3 -6.55 -70.72 -39.44
CA ILE A 3 -6.30 -69.53 -40.27
C ILE A 3 -7.56 -68.65 -40.17
N PRO A 4 -7.45 -67.38 -39.73
CA PRO A 4 -8.61 -66.51 -39.69
C PRO A 4 -8.96 -66.11 -41.12
N THR A 5 -10.06 -66.67 -41.62
CA THR A 5 -10.64 -66.37 -42.92
C THR A 5 -11.15 -64.93 -42.92
N THR A 6 -10.31 -63.98 -43.33
CA THR A 6 -10.74 -62.62 -43.64
C THR A 6 -11.52 -62.66 -44.96
N ILE A 7 -12.84 -62.73 -44.86
CA ILE A 7 -13.74 -62.60 -46.01
C ILE A 7 -13.50 -61.21 -46.63
N PRO A 8 -13.21 -61.11 -47.94
CA PRO A 8 -12.99 -59.82 -48.59
C PRO A 8 -14.31 -59.06 -48.57
N LEU A 9 -14.38 -58.05 -47.72
CA LEU A 9 -15.50 -57.12 -47.75
C LEU A 9 -15.52 -56.43 -49.12
N GLY A 10 -16.69 -56.40 -49.75
CA GLY A 10 -16.89 -55.62 -50.98
C GLY A 10 -16.46 -54.16 -50.76
N PHE A 11 -15.99 -53.51 -51.83
CA PHE A 11 -15.45 -52.14 -51.81
C PHE A 11 -16.31 -51.14 -51.00
N ALA A 12 -17.64 -51.23 -51.12
CA ALA A 12 -18.59 -50.39 -50.37
C ALA A 12 -18.52 -50.55 -48.84
N ALA A 13 -18.17 -51.74 -48.35
CA ALA A 13 -18.03 -51.99 -46.91
C ALA A 13 -16.64 -51.57 -46.40
N GLN A 14 -15.61 -51.59 -47.25
CA GLN A 14 -14.30 -51.00 -46.93
C GLN A 14 -14.41 -49.47 -46.84
N LEU A 15 -15.10 -48.82 -47.78
CA LEU A 15 -15.41 -47.39 -47.76
C LEU A 15 -16.14 -46.97 -46.48
N ARG A 16 -17.19 -47.70 -46.08
CA ARG A 16 -17.90 -47.42 -44.82
C ARG A 16 -17.01 -47.54 -43.58
N ARG A 17 -16.10 -48.53 -43.54
CA ARG A 17 -15.14 -48.62 -42.43
C ARG A 17 -14.19 -47.44 -42.39
N LEU A 18 -13.64 -47.04 -43.53
CA LEU A 18 -12.76 -45.88 -43.61
C LEU A 18 -13.46 -44.61 -43.17
N GLN A 19 -14.71 -44.43 -43.58
CA GLN A 19 -15.53 -43.29 -43.14
C GLN A 19 -15.76 -43.31 -41.62
N ASN A 20 -16.13 -44.46 -41.04
CA ASN A 20 -16.30 -44.59 -39.59
C ASN A 20 -14.98 -44.33 -38.82
N PHE A 21 -13.84 -44.81 -39.31
CA PHE A 21 -12.54 -44.51 -38.72
C PHE A 21 -12.22 -43.02 -38.83
N GLN A 22 -12.50 -42.40 -39.96
CA GLN A 22 -12.28 -40.97 -40.15
C GLN A 22 -13.14 -40.14 -39.19
N GLU A 23 -14.40 -40.51 -38.98
CA GLU A 23 -15.30 -39.87 -38.01
C GLU A 23 -14.78 -40.05 -36.57
N ASP A 24 -14.37 -41.27 -36.19
CA ASP A 24 -13.78 -41.54 -34.87
C ASP A 24 -12.50 -40.72 -34.65
N HIS A 25 -11.57 -40.74 -35.60
CA HIS A 25 -10.33 -39.97 -35.53
C HIS A 25 -10.60 -38.48 -35.43
N THR A 26 -11.54 -37.94 -36.21
CA THR A 26 -11.92 -36.53 -36.15
C THR A 26 -12.46 -36.17 -34.77
N SER A 27 -13.33 -37.03 -34.20
CA SER A 27 -13.88 -36.81 -32.86
C SER A 27 -12.80 -36.80 -31.78
N ARG A 28 -11.83 -37.72 -31.86
CA ARG A 28 -10.69 -37.83 -30.94
C ARG A 28 -9.76 -36.64 -31.04
N ILE A 29 -9.46 -36.19 -32.26
CA ILE A 29 -8.65 -34.99 -32.50
C ILE A 29 -9.34 -33.78 -31.88
N SER A 30 -10.63 -33.56 -32.14
CA SER A 30 -11.37 -32.45 -31.55
C SER A 30 -11.48 -32.51 -30.03
N ALA A 31 -11.48 -33.70 -29.42
CA ALA A 31 -11.41 -33.85 -27.97
C ALA A 31 -10.03 -33.44 -27.43
N LEU A 32 -8.95 -33.94 -28.04
CA LEU A 32 -7.57 -33.61 -27.67
C LEU A 32 -7.23 -32.14 -27.86
N GLU A 33 -7.75 -31.50 -28.91
CA GLU A 33 -7.57 -30.06 -29.15
C GLU A 33 -8.23 -29.22 -28.06
N ARG A 34 -9.43 -29.62 -27.59
CA ARG A 34 -10.13 -28.97 -26.47
C ARG A 34 -9.39 -29.18 -25.15
N GLU A 35 -8.88 -30.38 -24.90
CA GLU A 35 -8.08 -30.64 -23.70
C GLU A 35 -6.78 -29.83 -23.72
N THR A 36 -6.10 -29.79 -24.86
CA THR A 36 -4.86 -29.02 -25.05
C THR A 36 -5.10 -27.53 -24.83
N SER A 37 -6.20 -26.97 -25.35
CA SER A 37 -6.53 -25.56 -25.13
C SER A 37 -6.85 -25.26 -23.66
N SER A 38 -7.59 -26.14 -23.00
CA SER A 38 -7.86 -26.05 -21.56
C SER A 38 -6.58 -26.11 -20.72
N LEU A 39 -5.67 -27.04 -21.02
CA LEU A 39 -4.38 -27.16 -20.34
C LEU A 39 -3.51 -25.91 -20.55
N LYS A 40 -3.47 -25.36 -21.77
CA LYS A 40 -2.75 -24.11 -22.06
C LYS A 40 -3.30 -22.94 -21.24
N ALA A 41 -4.62 -22.81 -21.14
CA ALA A 41 -5.25 -21.76 -20.35
C ALA A 41 -4.96 -21.91 -18.84
N LEU A 42 -5.00 -23.14 -18.33
CA LEU A 42 -4.64 -23.42 -16.93
C LEU A 42 -3.18 -23.09 -16.66
N THR A 43 -2.26 -23.52 -17.52
CA THR A 43 -0.83 -23.22 -17.40
C THR A 43 -0.58 -21.72 -17.38
N ALA A 44 -1.17 -20.96 -18.31
CA ALA A 44 -1.05 -19.50 -18.33
C ALA A 44 -1.53 -18.86 -17.01
N THR A 45 -2.67 -19.35 -16.48
CA THR A 45 -3.23 -18.86 -15.21
C THR A 45 -2.30 -19.15 -14.03
N LEU A 46 -1.73 -20.36 -13.96
CA LEU A 46 -0.82 -20.76 -12.89
C LEU A 46 0.50 -19.98 -12.97
N THR A 47 1.05 -19.76 -14.17
CA THR A 47 2.26 -18.96 -14.36
C THR A 47 2.05 -17.52 -13.88
N ALA A 48 0.95 -16.87 -14.29
CA ALA A 48 0.63 -15.53 -13.82
C ALA A 48 0.48 -15.45 -12.29
N ARG A 49 -0.10 -16.49 -11.67
CA ARG A 49 -0.22 -16.57 -10.21
C ARG A 49 1.14 -16.74 -9.53
N ILE A 50 2.03 -17.54 -10.10
CA ILE A 50 3.40 -17.71 -9.59
C ILE A 50 4.15 -16.38 -9.64
N GLU A 51 4.13 -15.69 -10.77
CA GLU A 51 4.78 -14.38 -10.94
C GLU A 51 4.26 -13.34 -9.91
N ALA A 52 2.94 -13.30 -9.69
CA ALA A 52 2.34 -12.41 -8.69
C ALA A 52 2.80 -12.75 -7.27
N LEU A 53 2.90 -14.04 -6.93
CA LEU A 53 3.39 -14.49 -5.62
C LEU A 53 4.87 -14.20 -5.42
N GLU A 54 5.69 -14.37 -6.46
CA GLU A 54 7.11 -14.03 -6.45
C GLU A 54 7.33 -12.54 -6.24
N ALA A 55 6.59 -11.69 -6.96
CA ALA A 55 6.62 -10.24 -6.78
C ALA A 55 6.21 -9.83 -5.35
N HIS A 56 5.15 -10.45 -4.81
CA HIS A 56 4.71 -10.20 -3.44
C HIS A 56 5.75 -10.63 -2.41
N ASN A 57 6.40 -11.78 -2.59
CA ASN A 57 7.49 -12.23 -1.72
C ASN A 57 8.70 -11.29 -1.77
N ALA A 58 9.07 -10.79 -2.94
CA ALA A 58 10.13 -9.80 -3.09
C ALA A 58 9.80 -8.49 -2.34
N TYR A 59 8.55 -8.04 -2.41
CA TYR A 59 8.04 -6.90 -1.64
C TYR A 59 8.10 -7.14 -0.13
N LEU A 60 7.63 -8.29 0.36
CA LEU A 60 7.70 -8.61 1.79
C LEU A 60 9.15 -8.68 2.30
N ALA A 61 10.07 -9.21 1.48
CA ALA A 61 11.49 -9.26 1.81
C ALA A 61 12.12 -7.86 1.89
N SER A 62 11.77 -6.94 0.98
CA SER A 62 12.23 -5.55 1.07
C SER A 62 11.67 -4.85 2.31
N ARG A 63 10.37 -5.01 2.59
CA ARG A 63 9.71 -4.43 3.76
C ARG A 63 10.31 -4.93 5.07
N ARG A 64 10.63 -6.23 5.15
CA ARG A 64 11.31 -6.81 6.32
C ARG A 64 12.68 -6.15 6.56
N ARG A 65 13.48 -5.97 5.51
CA ARG A 65 14.80 -5.32 5.62
C ARG A 65 14.68 -3.88 6.12
N GLU A 66 13.70 -3.13 5.60
CA GLU A 66 13.42 -1.77 6.04
C GLU A 66 13.04 -1.71 7.53
N LEU A 67 12.13 -2.57 7.97
CA LEU A 67 11.70 -2.61 9.37
C LEU A 67 12.84 -3.00 10.32
N VAL A 68 13.71 -3.93 9.92
CA VAL A 68 14.91 -4.28 10.70
C VAL A 68 15.86 -3.09 10.80
N ALA A 69 16.07 -2.34 9.73
CA ALA A 69 16.89 -1.14 9.76
C ALA A 69 16.29 -0.06 10.69
N GLN A 70 14.97 0.16 10.62
CA GLN A 70 14.26 1.08 11.51
C GLN A 70 14.39 0.65 12.99
N LEU A 71 14.23 -0.63 13.28
CA LEU A 71 14.38 -1.16 14.65
C LEU A 71 15.81 -0.95 15.17
N ASN A 72 16.82 -1.20 14.35
CA ASN A 72 18.22 -0.97 14.71
C ASN A 72 18.48 0.52 14.98
N ASN A 73 17.93 1.41 14.16
CA ASN A 73 18.05 2.85 14.39
C ASN A 73 17.40 3.27 15.71
N LEU A 74 16.19 2.78 16.00
CA LEU A 74 15.51 3.06 17.26
C LEU A 74 16.30 2.55 18.46
N ARG A 75 16.88 1.34 18.36
CA ARG A 75 17.72 0.78 19.42
C ARG A 75 18.96 1.64 19.68
N THR A 76 19.62 2.11 18.63
CA THR A 76 20.77 3.02 18.74
C THR A 76 20.36 4.35 19.39
N LEU A 77 19.24 4.94 18.95
CA LEU A 77 18.74 6.19 19.53
C LEU A 77 18.35 6.04 21.00
N ASN A 78 17.71 4.92 21.36
CA ASN A 78 17.35 4.62 22.73
C ASN A 78 18.60 4.46 23.61
N GLN A 79 19.61 3.71 23.15
CA GLN A 79 20.88 3.58 23.86
C GLN A 79 21.60 4.92 24.01
N GLN A 80 21.59 5.77 22.98
CA GLN A 80 22.16 7.12 23.07
C GLN A 80 21.40 8.00 24.07
N ALA A 81 20.08 7.91 24.10
CA ALA A 81 19.25 8.63 25.06
C ALA A 81 19.52 8.16 26.49
N ASP A 82 19.61 6.85 26.72
CA ASP A 82 19.94 6.26 28.02
C ASP A 82 21.33 6.71 28.50
N ASN A 83 22.34 6.64 27.63
CA ASN A 83 23.68 7.11 27.94
C ASN A 83 23.69 8.62 28.27
N ALA A 84 22.99 9.43 27.49
CA ALA A 84 22.90 10.86 27.72
C ALA A 84 22.17 11.19 29.03
N PHE A 85 21.10 10.45 29.34
CA PHE A 85 20.38 10.56 30.59
C PHE A 85 21.28 10.18 31.76
N GLN A 86 21.95 9.04 31.69
CA GLN A 86 22.85 8.56 32.73
C GLN A 86 23.95 9.60 33.01
N MET A 87 24.64 10.09 31.96
CA MET A 87 25.68 11.12 32.10
C MET A 87 25.17 12.40 32.76
N ARG A 88 23.96 12.85 32.42
CA ARG A 88 23.37 14.06 33.00
C ARG A 88 22.85 13.84 34.42
N SER A 89 22.36 12.64 34.73
CA SER A 89 21.79 12.30 36.03
C SER A 89 22.83 12.21 37.15
N VAL A 90 24.10 11.97 36.83
CA VAL A 90 25.19 11.86 37.81
C VAL A 90 25.36 13.14 38.63
N ASP A 91 25.13 14.31 38.01
CA ASP A 91 25.32 15.61 38.65
C ASP A 91 24.01 16.23 39.19
N ILE A 92 22.87 15.54 39.01
CA ILE A 92 21.55 16.05 39.41
C ILE A 92 21.15 15.41 40.75
N GLN A 93 20.91 16.24 41.77
CA GLN A 93 20.30 15.75 43.00
C GLN A 93 18.84 15.31 42.73
N PRO A 94 18.34 14.25 43.40
CA PRO A 94 17.01 13.70 43.13
C PRO A 94 15.88 14.74 43.24
N ASP A 95 15.97 15.66 44.19
CA ASP A 95 15.00 16.76 44.36
C ASP A 95 15.01 17.75 43.18
N ASP A 96 16.17 17.97 42.56
CA ASP A 96 16.30 18.84 41.40
C ASP A 96 15.77 18.16 40.12
N LEU A 97 15.92 16.84 40.00
CA LEU A 97 15.32 16.06 38.90
C LEU A 97 13.78 16.15 38.94
N GLU A 98 13.19 15.96 40.12
CA GLU A 98 11.74 16.02 40.30
C GLU A 98 11.20 17.41 39.95
N ARG A 99 11.91 18.47 40.36
CA ARG A 99 11.57 19.86 39.99
C ARG A 99 11.70 20.13 38.49
N MET A 100 12.75 19.63 37.84
CA MET A 100 12.92 19.78 36.39
C MET A 100 11.81 19.04 35.60
N LEU A 101 11.44 17.83 36.03
CA LEU A 101 10.37 17.06 35.40
C LEU A 101 9.00 17.73 35.57
N SER A 102 8.71 18.27 36.75
CA SER A 102 7.46 19.00 37.02
C SER A 102 7.38 20.31 36.23
N LEU A 103 8.48 21.08 36.12
CA LEU A 103 8.55 22.24 35.23
C LEU A 103 8.35 21.85 33.76
N HIS A 104 8.97 20.76 33.30
CA HIS A 104 8.80 20.27 31.93
C HIS A 104 7.34 19.88 31.64
N SER A 105 6.70 19.15 32.54
CA SER A 105 5.28 18.77 32.44
C SER A 105 4.36 20.01 32.36
N ALA A 106 4.63 21.02 33.20
CA ALA A 106 3.89 22.29 33.16
C ALA A 106 4.08 23.03 31.83
N MET A 107 5.31 23.08 31.30
CA MET A 107 5.58 23.67 29.98
C MET A 107 4.86 22.92 28.85
N VAL A 108 4.93 21.58 28.81
CA VAL A 108 4.24 20.77 27.78
C VAL A 108 2.74 21.01 27.84
N THR A 109 2.15 20.97 29.04
CA THR A 109 0.72 21.25 29.24
C THR A 109 0.35 22.65 28.76
N THR A 110 1.19 23.64 29.04
CA THR A 110 0.98 25.03 28.58
C THR A 110 1.05 25.13 27.06
N ALA A 111 2.06 24.52 26.43
CA ALA A 111 2.22 24.51 24.99
C ALA A 111 1.07 23.80 24.28
N VAL A 112 0.61 22.65 24.80
CA VAL A 112 -0.56 21.92 24.29
C VAL A 112 -1.82 22.76 24.44
N ASN A 113 -2.05 23.37 25.60
CA ASN A 113 -3.20 24.25 25.83
C ASN A 113 -3.18 25.45 24.87
N GLN A 114 -2.02 26.05 24.62
CA GLN A 114 -1.87 27.14 23.66
C GLN A 114 -2.22 26.68 22.24
N HIS A 115 -1.73 25.51 21.82
CA HIS A 115 -2.06 24.94 20.51
C HIS A 115 -3.55 24.63 20.38
N GLN A 116 -4.17 24.04 21.40
CA GLN A 116 -5.60 23.76 21.41
C GLN A 116 -6.43 25.04 21.31
N ARG A 117 -6.03 26.11 22.02
CA ARG A 117 -6.68 27.44 21.91
C ARG A 117 -6.49 28.05 20.53
N ALA A 118 -5.29 27.99 19.95
CA ALA A 118 -5.04 28.48 18.59
C ALA A 118 -5.89 27.73 17.56
N LEU A 119 -6.00 26.40 17.68
CA LEU A 119 -6.87 25.58 16.83
C LEU A 119 -8.36 25.92 17.04
N ALA A 120 -8.80 26.14 18.29
CA ALA A 120 -10.17 26.55 18.57
C ALA A 120 -10.50 27.92 17.98
N GLN A 121 -9.57 28.89 18.03
CA GLN A 121 -9.70 30.20 17.41
C GLN A 121 -9.78 30.10 15.88
N LEU A 122 -8.97 29.25 15.25
CA LEU A 122 -9.04 28.98 13.81
C LEU A 122 -10.39 28.34 13.41
N ARG A 123 -10.92 27.42 14.24
CA ARG A 123 -12.25 26.84 14.01
C ARG A 123 -13.37 27.87 14.19
N ALA A 124 -13.26 28.74 15.19
CA ALA A 124 -14.24 29.81 15.43
C ALA A 124 -14.20 30.87 14.32
N SER A 125 -13.00 31.22 13.82
CA SER A 125 -12.85 32.13 12.70
C SER A 125 -13.37 31.54 11.38
N MET A 126 -13.36 30.21 11.19
CA MET A 126 -14.06 29.58 10.05
C MET A 126 -15.59 29.69 10.15
N HIS A 127 -16.16 29.62 11.36
CA HIS A 127 -17.62 29.74 11.53
C HIS A 127 -18.13 31.18 11.39
N VAL A 128 -17.30 32.17 11.75
CA VAL A 128 -17.61 33.60 11.53
C VAL A 128 -17.22 34.04 10.11
N GLY A 129 -16.18 33.42 9.52
CA GLY A 129 -15.63 33.74 8.20
C GLY A 129 -16.45 33.20 7.02
N ALA A 130 -17.24 32.13 7.19
CA ALA A 130 -18.13 31.65 6.13
C ALA A 130 -19.22 32.67 5.74
N ALA A 131 -19.53 33.64 6.62
CA ALA A 131 -20.42 34.76 6.30
C ALA A 131 -19.71 36.00 5.73
N ALA A 132 -18.37 36.08 5.82
CA ALA A 132 -17.61 37.29 5.50
C ALA A 132 -16.67 37.18 4.29
N VAL A 133 -16.52 35.99 3.68
CA VAL A 133 -15.62 35.79 2.52
C VAL A 133 -16.20 36.31 1.19
N TYR A 134 -17.45 36.79 1.16
CA TYR A 134 -18.00 37.49 -0.02
C TYR A 134 -17.78 39.02 -0.02
N ALA A 135 -17.10 39.59 0.98
CA ALA A 135 -16.89 41.03 1.04
C ALA A 135 -15.46 41.40 1.44
N LYS A 136 -14.57 41.40 0.45
CA LYS A 136 -13.39 42.30 0.27
C LYS A 136 -12.21 41.56 -0.34
N GLN A 137 -12.26 41.44 -1.67
CA GLN A 137 -11.06 41.24 -2.48
C GLN A 137 -10.46 42.62 -2.75
N GLY A 138 -9.39 42.97 -2.04
CA GLY A 138 -8.68 44.23 -2.24
C GLY A 138 -7.32 44.25 -1.56
N GLN A 139 -6.28 44.28 -2.40
CA GLN A 139 -4.88 44.68 -2.14
C GLN A 139 -3.89 43.67 -1.51
N GLY A 140 -2.90 43.32 -2.34
CA GLY A 140 -1.48 43.49 -1.99
C GLY A 140 -0.72 42.25 -1.49
N GLY A 141 0.11 41.66 -2.36
CA GLY A 141 1.16 40.72 -1.97
C GLY A 141 1.20 39.50 -2.89
N VAL A 142 2.39 39.20 -3.44
CA VAL A 142 2.65 38.01 -4.27
C VAL A 142 2.37 36.77 -3.43
N ARG A 143 1.14 36.25 -3.53
CA ARG A 143 0.70 35.04 -2.84
C ARG A 143 1.16 33.84 -3.62
N TYR A 144 2.05 33.04 -3.03
CA TYR A 144 2.26 31.67 -3.47
C TYR A 144 0.90 30.97 -3.39
N THR A 145 0.32 30.64 -4.55
CA THR A 145 -0.98 29.97 -4.63
C THR A 145 -0.80 28.54 -4.17
N TYR A 146 -0.97 28.32 -2.86
CA TYR A 146 -1.11 26.97 -2.33
C TYR A 146 -2.33 26.30 -2.97
N PRO A 147 -2.28 24.99 -3.24
CA PRO A 147 -3.44 24.27 -3.75
C PRO A 147 -4.64 24.48 -2.81
N PRO A 148 -5.89 24.50 -3.33
CA PRO A 148 -7.08 24.88 -2.55
C PRO A 148 -7.30 24.10 -1.25
N ALA A 149 -6.71 22.91 -1.14
CA ALA A 149 -6.76 22.06 0.04
C ALA A 149 -5.80 22.47 1.18
N TYR A 150 -4.98 23.51 1.01
CA TYR A 150 -3.95 23.93 1.95
C TYR A 150 -4.13 25.36 2.48
N SER A 151 -3.75 25.57 3.74
CA SER A 151 -3.63 26.90 4.34
C SER A 151 -2.35 27.61 3.89
N GLU A 152 -2.31 28.94 4.06
CA GLU A 152 -1.10 29.73 3.83
C GLU A 152 0.08 29.31 4.75
N GLN A 153 -0.20 28.62 5.88
CA GLN A 153 0.82 28.06 6.77
C GLN A 153 1.24 26.62 6.38
N GLY A 154 0.81 26.13 5.21
CA GLY A 154 1.13 24.76 4.79
C GLY A 154 0.39 23.72 5.62
N TYR A 155 -0.90 23.90 5.90
CA TYR A 155 -1.72 22.89 6.57
C TYR A 155 -2.78 22.34 5.63
N CYS A 156 -2.85 21.02 5.44
CA CYS A 156 -3.88 20.40 4.61
C CYS A 156 -5.19 20.28 5.39
N PHE A 157 -6.22 21.02 4.96
CA PHE A 157 -7.55 20.99 5.59
C PHE A 157 -8.28 19.67 5.36
N GLN A 158 -8.04 19.02 4.23
CA GLN A 158 -8.73 17.80 3.84
C GLN A 158 -8.31 16.59 4.69
N HIS A 159 -7.06 16.56 5.14
CA HIS A 159 -6.49 15.43 5.89
C HIS A 159 -5.98 15.80 7.28
N ASN A 160 -6.15 17.06 7.69
CA ASN A 160 -5.81 17.55 9.03
C ASN A 160 -4.31 17.28 9.39
N MET A 161 -3.40 17.52 8.44
CA MET A 161 -1.96 17.24 8.53
C MET A 161 -1.10 18.42 8.01
N PRO A 162 0.11 18.66 8.55
CA PRO A 162 1.04 19.68 8.06
C PRO A 162 1.66 19.31 6.69
N TYR A 163 2.16 20.32 5.99
CA TYR A 163 2.76 20.20 4.65
C TYR A 163 4.14 19.52 4.70
N CYS A 164 4.51 18.66 3.74
CA CYS A 164 3.68 18.20 2.61
C CYS A 164 2.71 17.08 3.06
N CYS A 165 1.43 17.20 2.70
CA CYS A 165 0.49 16.12 2.97
C CYS A 165 0.80 14.97 2.03
N GLN A 166 1.22 13.83 2.57
CA GLN A 166 1.57 12.63 1.78
C GLN A 166 0.38 12.04 1.00
N VAL A 167 -0.85 12.48 1.29
CA VAL A 167 -2.07 12.05 0.60
C VAL A 167 -2.38 12.95 -0.59
N CYS A 168 -2.15 14.27 -0.47
CA CYS A 168 -2.38 15.24 -1.55
C CYS A 168 -1.15 15.50 -2.44
N GLY A 169 0.05 15.12 -1.97
CA GLY A 169 1.31 15.27 -2.71
C GLY A 169 1.68 14.07 -3.58
N LYS A 170 0.70 13.19 -3.85
CA LYS A 170 0.80 12.08 -4.80
C LYS A 170 -0.01 12.39 -6.04
#